data_AF-A0A7W6H6G7-F1
#
_entry.id   AF-A0A7W6H6G7-F1
#
_cell.length_a   1.000
_cell.length_b   1.000
_cell.length_c   1.000
_cell.angle_alpha   90.00
_cell.angle_beta   90.00
_cell.angle_gamma   90.00
#
_symmetry.space_group_name_H-M   'P 1'
#
loop_
_entity.id
_entity.type
_entity.pdbx_description
1 polymer ?
#
loop_
_entity_poly.entity_id
_entity_poly.type
_entity_poly.pdbx_seq_one_letter_code
_entity_poly.pdbx_strand_id
1 'polypeptide(L)'
;MAGGPMQFAVSTETQIGGAVTLPPDRYTGTVSWRETMKRGGFERSKKSYRIELDPEDVLRWGGDPGAGESPCVIDITEDVASGAIKAL
;
A
#
# COMPACT_ATOMS: atom_id res chain seq x y z
N MET A 1 5.46 20.24 -10.68
CA MET A 1 5.81 19.52 -9.44
C MET A 1 5.07 18.18 -9.48
N ALA A 2 5.67 17.17 -10.11
CA ALA A 2 5.10 15.83 -10.13
C ALA A 2 5.13 15.30 -8.69
N GLY A 3 3.96 15.05 -8.11
CA GLY A 3 3.86 14.51 -6.77
C GLY A 3 4.32 13.06 -6.80
N GLY A 4 5.59 12.83 -6.48
CA GLY A 4 6.14 11.48 -6.35
C GLY A 4 5.36 10.65 -5.33
N PRO A 5 5.56 9.32 -5.35
CA PRO A 5 5.00 8.43 -4.33
C PRO A 5 5.33 8.98 -2.93
N MET A 6 4.31 9.26 -2.14
CA MET A 6 4.45 9.64 -0.74
C MET A 6 4.54 8.36 0.08
N GLN A 7 5.49 8.27 1.00
CA GLN A 7 5.56 7.14 1.92
C GLN A 7 4.76 7.47 3.19
N PHE A 8 4.11 6.47 3.76
CA PHE A 8 3.42 6.55 5.05
C PHE A 8 3.82 5.33 5.89
N ALA A 9 3.96 5.50 7.20
CA ALA A 9 4.16 4.36 8.10
C ALA A 9 2.80 3.75 8.47
N VAL A 10 2.75 2.43 8.64
CA VAL A 10 1.60 1.79 9.27
C VAL A 10 1.64 2.11 10.76
N SER A 11 1.01 3.19 11.21
CA SER A 11 1.10 3.65 12.62
C SER A 11 0.07 3.00 13.55
N THR A 12 -0.77 2.10 13.04
CA THR A 12 -1.75 1.34 13.82
C THR A 12 -1.75 -0.10 13.38
N GLU A 13 -2.06 -1.01 14.31
CA GLU A 13 -2.33 -2.40 13.96
C GLU A 13 -3.41 -2.45 12.87
N THR A 14 -3.09 -3.11 11.77
CA THR A 14 -3.87 -3.08 10.54
C THR A 14 -4.13 -4.50 10.09
N GLN A 15 -5.40 -4.87 9.97
CA GLN A 15 -5.79 -6.19 9.48
C GLN A 15 -6.17 -6.09 8.00
N ILE A 16 -5.43 -6.79 7.14
CA ILE A 16 -5.69 -6.87 5.71
C ILE A 16 -6.44 -8.18 5.42
N GLY A 17 -7.59 -8.06 4.74
CA GLY A 17 -8.37 -9.20 4.28
C GLY A 17 -8.82 -10.16 5.40
N GLY A 18 -8.81 -9.72 6.66
CA GLY A 18 -9.19 -10.53 7.81
C GLY A 18 -8.17 -11.60 8.24
N ALA A 19 -7.06 -11.79 7.54
CA ALA A 19 -6.11 -12.87 7.78
C ALA A 19 -4.67 -12.40 8.07
N VAL A 20 -4.30 -11.20 7.62
CA VAL A 20 -2.96 -10.64 7.76
C VAL A 20 -3.01 -9.49 8.75
N THR A 21 -2.26 -9.59 9.85
CA THR A 21 -2.16 -8.50 10.84
C THR A 21 -0.79 -7.84 10.72
N LEU A 22 -0.78 -6.60 10.24
CA LEU A 22 0.40 -5.75 10.18
C LEU A 22 0.55 -5.00 11.52
N PRO A 23 1.58 -5.32 12.33
CA PRO A 23 1.92 -4.51 13.50
C PRO A 23 2.24 -3.05 13.14
N PRO A 24 1.97 -2.12 14.06
CA PRO A 24 2.35 -0.72 13.88
C PRO A 24 3.87 -0.57 13.79
N ASP A 25 4.31 0.46 13.07
CA ASP A 25 5.69 0.93 12.92
C ASP A 25 6.68 -0.09 12.31
N ARG A 26 6.18 -1.21 11.80
CA ARG A 26 7.01 -2.24 11.14
C ARG A 26 7.04 -2.12 9.62
N TYR A 27 5.96 -1.64 9.01
CA TYR A 27 5.84 -1.57 7.56
C TYR A 27 5.65 -0.13 7.08
N THR A 28 6.27 0.15 5.94
CA THR A 28 6.09 1.42 5.22
C THR A 28 5.19 1.16 4.02
N GLY A 29 4.10 1.91 3.95
CA GLY A 29 3.26 1.98 2.78
C GLY A 29 3.70 3.09 1.83
N THR A 30 3.44 2.89 0.54
CA THR A 30 3.57 3.90 -0.49
C THR A 30 2.19 4.30 -0.99
N VAL A 31 1.92 5.60 -1.00
CA VAL A 31 0.75 6.19 -1.61
C VAL A 31 1.12 6.86 -2.93
N SER A 32 0.44 6.44 -3.99
CA SER A 32 0.66 6.90 -5.35
C SER A 32 -0.61 7.50 -5.91
N TRP A 33 -0.48 8.63 -6.61
CA TRP A 33 -1.58 9.23 -7.35
C TRP A 33 -1.46 8.84 -8.81
N ARG A 34 -2.52 8.27 -9.37
CA ARG A 34 -2.64 8.11 -10.82
C ARG A 34 -3.07 9.45 -11.41
N GLU A 35 -2.12 10.12 -12.05
CA GLU A 35 -2.36 11.33 -12.82
C GLU A 35 -2.71 10.94 -14.26
N THR A 36 -3.88 11.36 -14.73
CA THR A 36 -4.29 11.17 -16.12
C THR A 36 -4.13 12.49 -16.86
N MET A 37 -3.33 12.49 -17.92
CA MET A 37 -3.18 13.67 -18.77
C MET A 37 -4.46 13.86 -19.59
N LYS A 38 -5.19 14.95 -19.34
CA LYS A 38 -6.35 15.38 -20.14
C LYS A 38 -6.00 16.61 -20.97
N ARG A 39 -6.85 16.91 -21.95
CA ARG A 39 -6.68 18.00 -22.93
C ARG A 39 -6.50 19.41 -22.31
N GLY A 40 -6.84 19.58 -21.03
CA GLY A 40 -6.71 20.85 -20.29
C GLY A 40 -5.77 20.81 -19.07
N GLY A 41 -5.00 19.72 -18.88
CA GLY A 41 -4.08 19.59 -17.75
C GLY A 41 -4.03 18.18 -17.13
N PHE A 42 -3.32 18.06 -16.01
CA PHE A 42 -3.25 16.82 -15.23
C PHE A 42 -4.46 16.71 -14.30
N GLU A 43 -5.24 15.65 -14.45
CA GLU A 43 -6.32 15.32 -13.50
C GLU A 43 -5.81 14.22 -12.56
N ARG A 44 -5.85 14.48 -11.25
CA ARG A 44 -5.58 13.46 -10.23
C ARG A 44 -6.82 12.58 -10.11
N SER A 45 -6.79 11.40 -10.72
CA SER A 45 -8.00 10.57 -10.85
C SER A 45 -8.14 9.51 -9.75
N LYS A 46 -7.05 8.91 -9.28
CA LYS A 46 -7.13 7.81 -8.30
C LYS A 46 -5.95 7.79 -7.35
N LYS A 47 -6.22 7.72 -6.05
CA LYS A 47 -5.24 7.48 -4.98
C LYS A 47 -5.13 5.97 -4.79
N SER A 48 -3.91 5.44 -4.83
CA SER A 48 -3.63 4.02 -4.58
C SER A 48 -2.69 3.91 -3.39
N TYR A 49 -3.00 3.01 -2.47
CA TYR A 49 -2.21 2.74 -1.28
C TYR A 49 -1.67 1.33 -1.36
N ARG A 50 -0.36 1.20 -1.19
CA ARG A 50 0.35 -0.08 -1.28
C ARG A 50 1.25 -0.26 -0.08
N ILE A 51 1.38 -1.48 0.41
CA ILE A 51 2.34 -1.82 1.45
C ILE A 51 3.31 -2.85 0.88
N GLU A 52 4.60 -2.59 1.07
CA GLU A 52 5.65 -3.54 0.75
C GLU A 52 5.89 -4.44 1.95
N LEU A 53 5.81 -5.74 1.73
CA LEU A 53 6.08 -6.78 2.72
C LEU A 53 7.40 -7.45 2.42
N ASP A 54 8.14 -7.71 3.48
CA ASP A 54 9.30 -8.58 3.42
C ASP A 54 8.88 -10.01 3.04
N PRO A 55 9.68 -10.72 2.22
CA PRO A 55 9.40 -12.10 1.83
C PRO A 55 9.19 -13.04 3.02
N GLU A 56 9.87 -12.80 4.13
CA GLU A 56 9.75 -13.58 5.36
C GLU A 56 8.35 -13.51 5.97
N ASP A 57 7.74 -12.32 5.94
CA ASP A 57 6.39 -12.11 6.48
C ASP A 57 5.32 -12.66 5.54
N VAL A 58 5.56 -12.60 4.23
CA VAL A 58 4.69 -13.22 3.21
C VAL A 58 4.63 -14.73 3.41
N LEU A 59 5.80 -15.37 3.59
CA LEU A 59 5.88 -16.80 3.88
C LEU A 59 5.21 -17.16 5.21
N ARG A 60 5.37 -16.31 6.24
CA ARG A 60 4.73 -16.50 7.55
C ARG A 60 3.20 -16.55 7.45
N TRP A 61 2.61 -15.76 6.57
CA TRP A 61 1.16 -15.75 6.33
C TRP A 61 0.71 -16.76 5.26
N GLY A 62 1.61 -17.64 4.79
CA GLY A 62 1.31 -18.66 3.79
C GLY A 62 1.13 -18.12 2.37
N GLY A 63 1.60 -16.90 2.10
CA GLY A 63 1.68 -16.34 0.76
C GLY A 63 2.89 -16.89 -0.01
N ASP A 64 2.86 -16.72 -1.33
CA ASP A 64 4.00 -17.00 -2.20
C ASP A 64 4.72 -15.67 -2.47
N PRO A 65 5.93 -15.44 -1.90
CA PRO A 65 6.75 -14.34 -2.35
C PRO A 65 7.20 -14.66 -3.76
N GLY A 66 6.50 -14.09 -4.74
CA GLY A 66 6.69 -14.41 -6.15
C GLY A 66 8.17 -14.47 -6.52
N ALA A 67 8.55 -15.45 -7.34
CA ALA A 67 9.94 -15.75 -7.66
C ALA A 67 10.67 -14.54 -8.29
N GLY A 68 11.32 -13.74 -7.45
CA GLY A 68 12.08 -12.56 -7.83
C GLY A 68 12.27 -11.65 -6.63
N GLU A 69 13.41 -10.96 -6.57
CA GLU A 69 13.84 -10.06 -5.48
C GLU A 69 12.94 -8.82 -5.26
N SER A 70 11.72 -8.83 -5.79
CA SER A 70 10.76 -7.76 -5.63
C SER A 70 9.97 -7.96 -4.33
N PRO A 71 9.87 -6.94 -3.46
CA PRO A 71 9.06 -7.02 -2.26
C PRO A 71 7.62 -7.36 -2.63
N CYS A 72 6.95 -8.15 -1.80
CA CYS A 72 5.53 -8.42 -2.03
C CYS A 72 4.73 -7.16 -1.79
N VAL A 73 3.99 -6.73 -2.80
CA VAL A 73 3.21 -5.49 -2.71
C VAL A 73 1.74 -5.84 -2.53
N ILE A 74 1.16 -5.42 -1.41
CA ILE A 74 -0.29 -5.52 -1.17
C ILE A 74 -0.94 -4.17 -1.50
N ASP A 75 -1.97 -4.18 -2.33
CA ASP A 75 -2.83 -3.01 -2.52
C ASP A 75 -3.89 -2.97 -1.42
N ILE A 76 -3.86 -1.92 -0.61
CA ILE A 76 -4.79 -1.68 0.50
C ILE A 76 -5.71 -0.49 0.21
N THR A 77 -5.86 -0.13 -1.07
CA THR A 77 -6.65 1.06 -1.45
C THR A 77 -8.09 0.95 -0.98
N GLU A 78 -8.68 -0.25 -1.09
CA GLU A 78 -10.05 -0.51 -0.66
C GLU A 78 -10.19 -0.47 0.86
N ASP A 79 -9.24 -1.06 1.60
CA ASP A 79 -9.22 -1.04 3.06
C ASP A 79 -9.07 0.39 3.60
N VAL A 80 -8.23 1.23 2.99
CA VAL A 80 -8.12 2.66 3.37
C VAL A 80 -9.41 3.41 3.01
N ALA A 81 -10.00 3.16 1.84
CA ALA A 81 -11.24 3.80 1.42
C ALA A 81 -12.43 3.42 2.32
N SER A 82 -12.45 2.20 2.84
CA SER A 82 -13.46 1.72 3.79
C SER A 82 -13.28 2.29 5.21
N GLY A 83 -12.12 2.91 5.50
CA GLY A 83 -11.76 3.39 6.83
C GLY A 83 -11.22 2.31 7.77
N ALA A 84 -11.07 1.06 7.30
CA ALA A 84 -10.44 -0.03 8.05
C ALA A 84 -8.97 0.26 8.35
N ILE A 85 -8.30 1.03 7.48
CA ILE A 85 -6.91 1.46 7.65
C ILE A 85 -6.85 2.98 7.70
N LYS A 86 -6.34 3.52 8.81
CA LYS A 86 -6.00 4.94 8.92
C LYS A 86 -4.58 5.15 8.40
N ALA A 87 -4.45 5.57 7.15
CA ALA A 87 -3.22 6.17 6.66
C ALA A 87 -3.14 7.61 7.19
N LEU A 88 -2.20 7.87 8.10
CA LEU A 88 -1.89 9.20 8.66
C LEU A 88 -0.98 9.99 7.72
#